data_AF-A0A7Y6DMZ7-F1
#
_entry.id   AF-A0A7Y6DMZ7-F1
#
_cell.length_a   1.000
_cell.length_b   1.000
_cell.length_c   1.000
_cell.angle_alpha   90.00
_cell.angle_beta   90.00
_cell.angle_gamma   90.00
#
_symmetry.space_group_name_H-M   'P 1'
#
loop_
_entity.id
_entity.type
_entity.pdbx_description
1 polymer ?
#
loop_
_entity_poly.entity_id
_entity_poly.type
_entity_poly.pdbx_seq_one_letter_code
_entity_poly.pdbx_strand_id
1 'polypeptide(L)'
;MRHMSRIETGIVSYTLSGDYLARVGADFDTEAVDDAILAELNRMLPSGVVVERSGRVFAEEEVADVARDLDWEALLRRIDVDQILAEHGR
;
A
#
# COMPACT_ATOMS: atom_id res chain seq x y z
N MET A 1 -23.62 13.75 6.78
CA MET A 1 -22.23 13.24 6.94
C MET A 1 -21.34 14.26 6.23
N ARG A 2 -20.43 14.91 6.95
CA ARG A 2 -19.56 15.96 6.39
C ARG A 2 -18.73 15.27 5.29
N HIS A 3 -18.85 15.72 4.03
CA HIS A 3 -17.89 15.34 3.00
C HIS A 3 -16.55 15.93 3.45
N MET A 4 -15.74 15.14 4.17
CA MET A 4 -14.36 15.51 4.41
C MET A 4 -13.68 15.46 3.05
N SER A 5 -13.33 16.62 2.52
CA SER A 5 -12.57 16.74 1.28
C SER A 5 -11.21 16.09 1.51
N ARG A 6 -11.04 14.89 0.97
CA ARG A 6 -9.72 14.26 0.87
C ARG A 6 -8.99 14.89 -0.30
N ILE A 7 -7.74 15.24 -0.07
CA ILE A 7 -6.86 15.77 -1.10
C ILE A 7 -5.82 14.72 -1.47
N GLU A 8 -5.43 14.71 -2.73
CA GLU A 8 -4.31 13.91 -3.20
C GLU A 8 -3.01 14.50 -2.64
N THR A 9 -2.22 13.67 -2.00
CA THR A 9 -0.96 14.06 -1.34
C THR A 9 0.27 13.51 -2.03
N GLY A 10 0.11 12.45 -2.84
CA GLY A 10 1.21 11.86 -3.60
C GLY A 10 0.83 10.54 -4.26
N ILE A 11 1.85 9.85 -4.76
CA ILE A 11 1.76 8.51 -5.36
C ILE A 11 2.82 7.62 -4.69
N VAL A 12 2.43 6.41 -4.30
CA VAL A 12 3.31 5.38 -3.76
C VAL A 12 3.25 4.13 -4.64
N SER A 13 4.43 3.61 -5.02
CA SER A 13 4.55 2.35 -5.74
C SER A 13 4.68 1.20 -4.76
N TYR A 14 3.57 0.53 -4.49
CA TYR A 14 3.50 -0.59 -3.53
C TYR A 14 3.45 -1.97 -4.19
N THR A 15 3.21 -2.04 -5.50
CA THR A 15 3.12 -3.29 -6.27
C THR A 15 4.47 -3.99 -6.36
N LEU A 16 4.45 -5.32 -6.36
CA LEU A 16 5.67 -6.10 -6.52
C LEU A 16 6.32 -5.86 -7.89
N SER A 17 7.66 -5.74 -7.90
CA SER A 17 8.39 -5.60 -9.15
C SER A 17 8.34 -6.91 -9.94
N GLY A 18 8.31 -6.80 -11.27
CA GLY A 18 8.35 -7.97 -12.16
C GLY A 18 9.54 -8.89 -11.91
N ASP A 19 10.69 -8.34 -11.51
CA ASP A 19 11.89 -9.10 -11.15
C ASP A 19 11.70 -9.93 -9.87
N TYR A 20 10.95 -9.41 -8.90
CA TYR A 20 10.63 -10.14 -7.67
C TYR A 20 9.62 -11.25 -7.97
N LEU A 21 8.55 -10.94 -8.70
CA LEU A 21 7.56 -11.93 -9.17
C LEU A 21 8.22 -13.08 -9.95
N ALA A 22 9.14 -12.77 -10.87
CA ALA A 22 9.88 -13.76 -11.64
C ALA A 22 10.78 -14.67 -10.77
N ARG A 23 11.23 -14.19 -9.60
CA ARG A 23 12.04 -14.95 -8.66
C ARG A 23 11.22 -15.91 -7.81
N VAL A 24 10.04 -15.49 -7.34
CA VAL A 24 9.16 -16.33 -6.51
C VAL A 24 8.35 -17.35 -7.31
N GLY A 25 8.21 -17.17 -8.62
CA GLY A 25 7.53 -18.13 -9.52
C GLY A 25 6.14 -17.66 -9.94
N ALA A 26 5.44 -18.44 -10.77
CA ALA A 26 4.17 -18.02 -11.39
C ALA A 26 2.90 -18.58 -10.69
N ASP A 27 3.04 -19.19 -9.51
CA ASP A 27 1.98 -20.04 -8.92
C ASP A 27 1.15 -19.36 -7.81
N PHE A 28 1.15 -18.03 -7.78
CA PHE A 28 0.37 -17.23 -6.83
C PHE A 28 -0.47 -16.16 -7.53
N ASP A 29 -1.60 -15.83 -6.91
CA ASP A 29 -2.51 -14.79 -7.39
C ASP A 29 -1.90 -13.42 -7.10
N THR A 30 -1.27 -12.83 -8.12
CA THR A 30 -0.58 -11.54 -8.01
C THR A 30 -1.54 -10.43 -7.60
N GLU A 31 -2.79 -10.46 -8.07
CA GLU A 31 -3.78 -9.44 -7.71
C GLU A 31 -4.17 -9.56 -6.23
N ALA A 32 -4.36 -10.79 -5.74
CA ALA A 32 -4.65 -11.01 -4.32
C ALA A 32 -3.48 -10.61 -3.41
N VAL A 33 -2.24 -10.79 -3.86
CA VAL A 33 -1.03 -10.38 -3.14
C VAL A 33 -0.91 -8.86 -3.09
N ASP A 34 -1.07 -8.17 -4.23
CA ASP A 34 -1.05 -6.71 -4.27
C ASP A 34 -2.15 -6.11 -3.38
N ASP A 35 -3.33 -6.74 -3.32
CA ASP A 35 -4.40 -6.35 -2.39
C ASP A 35 -4.03 -6.52 -0.93
N ALA A 36 -3.42 -7.64 -0.58
CA ALA A 36 -2.98 -7.90 0.79
C ALA A 36 -1.90 -6.90 1.21
N ILE A 37 -0.95 -6.58 0.32
CA ILE A 37 0.05 -5.54 0.56
C ILE A 37 -0.62 -4.18 0.76
N LEU A 38 -1.58 -3.82 -0.10
CA LEU A 38 -2.31 -2.55 0.01
C LEU A 38 -3.12 -2.46 1.30
N ALA A 39 -3.76 -3.56 1.71
CA ALA A 39 -4.53 -3.63 2.94
C ALA A 39 -3.63 -3.48 4.16
N GLU A 40 -2.48 -4.15 4.16
CA GLU A 40 -1.51 -4.04 5.25
C GLU A 40 -0.88 -2.65 5.33
N LEU A 41 -0.51 -2.08 4.17
CA LEU A 41 -0.04 -0.69 4.10
C LEU A 41 -1.06 0.25 4.74
N ASN A 42 -2.32 0.20 4.30
CA ASN A 42 -3.39 1.07 4.83
C ASN A 42 -3.66 0.88 6.33
N ARG A 43 -3.45 -0.33 6.88
CA ARG A 43 -3.57 -0.57 8.34
C ARG A 43 -2.49 0.15 9.15
N MET A 44 -1.32 0.35 8.56
CA MET A 44 -0.20 1.04 9.22
C MET A 44 -0.31 2.56 9.15
N LEU A 45 -1.18 3.10 8.29
CA LEU A 45 -1.31 4.53 8.09
C LEU A 45 -2.11 5.20 9.23
N PRO A 46 -1.79 6.47 9.54
CA PRO A 46 -2.62 7.25 10.44
C PRO A 46 -4.04 7.39 9.89
N SER A 47 -5.01 7.48 10.80
CA SER A 47 -6.40 7.72 10.44
C SER A 47 -6.53 9.00 9.59
N GLY A 48 -7.37 8.93 8.54
CA GLY A 48 -7.54 10.02 7.59
C GLY A 48 -6.61 9.95 6.38
N VAL A 49 -5.60 9.06 6.36
CA VAL A 49 -4.76 8.76 5.19
C VAL A 49 -5.17 7.41 4.59
N VAL A 50 -5.28 7.34 3.26
CA VAL A 50 -5.61 6.13 2.52
C VAL A 50 -4.82 6.08 1.22
N VAL A 51 -4.36 4.89 0.88
CA VAL A 51 -3.76 4.57 -0.42
C VAL A 51 -4.77 3.73 -1.20
N GLU A 52 -5.06 4.13 -2.43
CA GLU A 52 -5.92 3.36 -3.33
C GLU A 52 -5.11 2.34 -4.14
N ARG A 53 -5.80 1.39 -4.78
CA ARG A 53 -5.20 0.41 -5.71
C ARG A 53 -4.39 1.03 -6.86
N SER A 54 -4.64 2.30 -7.17
CA SER A 54 -3.88 3.05 -8.18
C SER A 54 -2.49 3.51 -7.68
N GLY A 55 -2.19 3.33 -6.39
CA GLY A 55 -1.02 3.89 -5.71
C GLY A 55 -1.21 5.35 -5.30
N ARG A 56 -2.35 5.98 -5.61
CA ARG A 56 -2.63 7.37 -5.21
C ARG A 56 -2.89 7.45 -3.72
N VAL A 57 -2.24 8.39 -3.07
CA VAL A 57 -2.37 8.67 -1.64
C VAL A 57 -3.34 9.83 -1.44
N PHE A 58 -4.40 9.58 -0.70
CA PHE A 58 -5.38 10.58 -0.30
C PHE A 58 -5.32 10.78 1.20
N ALA A 59 -5.38 12.03 1.62
CA ALA A 59 -5.42 12.39 3.02
C ALA A 59 -6.51 13.42 3.28
N GLU A 60 -7.12 13.38 4.46
CA GLU A 60 -7.92 14.49 4.95
C GLU A 60 -7.03 15.74 5.10
N GLU A 61 -7.60 16.91 4.85
CA GLU A 61 -6.86 18.18 4.82
C GLU A 61 -6.06 18.43 6.12
N GLU A 62 -6.62 18.04 7.26
CA GLU A 62 -6.00 18.20 8.59
C GLU A 62 -4.74 17.33 8.78
N VAL A 63 -4.60 16.24 8.04
CA VAL A 63 -3.46 15.29 8.12
C VAL A 63 -2.68 15.19 6.80
N ALA A 64 -2.95 16.08 5.85
CA ALA A 64 -2.34 16.02 4.53
C ALA A 64 -0.82 16.25 4.57
N ASP A 65 -0.35 17.14 5.44
CA ASP A 65 1.10 17.38 5.60
C ASP A 65 1.78 16.18 6.27
N VAL A 66 1.10 15.53 7.22
CA VAL A 66 1.59 14.27 7.82
C VAL A 66 1.76 13.21 6.74
N ALA A 67 0.77 13.05 5.85
CA ALA A 67 0.85 12.08 4.75
C ALA A 67 2.01 12.37 3.80
N ARG A 68 2.32 13.63 3.53
CA ARG A 68 3.46 14.03 2.67
C ARG A 68 4.82 13.72 3.31
N ASP A 69 4.89 13.82 4.63
CA ASP A 69 6.12 13.58 5.40
C ASP A 69 6.32 12.10 5.79
N LEU A 70 5.39 11.21 5.43
CA LEU A 70 5.53 9.77 5.68
C LEU A 70 6.71 9.18 4.90
N ASP A 71 7.52 8.39 5.61
CA ASP A 71 8.55 7.55 4.98
C ASP A 71 7.90 6.29 4.39
N TRP A 72 7.35 6.43 3.19
CA TRP A 72 6.68 5.36 2.45
C TRP A 72 7.59 4.15 2.21
N GLU A 73 8.89 4.39 1.96
CA GLU A 73 9.84 3.31 1.72
C GLU A 73 10.07 2.50 3.01
N ALA A 74 10.23 3.16 4.15
CA ALA A 74 10.33 2.49 5.44
C ALA A 74 9.05 1.74 5.81
N LEU A 75 7.87 2.29 5.50
CA LEU A 75 6.58 1.61 5.71
C LEU A 75 6.49 0.34 4.86
N LEU A 76 6.79 0.41 3.56
CA LEU A 76 6.76 -0.74 2.66
C LEU A 76 7.75 -1.83 3.07
N ARG A 77 8.97 -1.47 3.51
CA ARG A 77 9.97 -2.43 4.01
C ARG A 77 9.55 -3.20 5.27
N ARG A 78 8.56 -2.71 6.00
CA ARG A 78 8.02 -3.39 7.20
C ARG A 78 6.93 -4.40 6.87
N ILE A 79 6.38 -4.36 5.66
CA ILE A 79 5.40 -5.33 5.20
C ILE A 79 6.15 -6.63 4.90
N ASP A 80 5.76 -7.71 5.57
CA ASP A 80 6.31 -9.04 5.32
C ASP A 80 5.67 -9.63 4.05
N VAL A 81 6.23 -9.23 2.90
CA VAL A 81 5.78 -9.69 1.58
C VAL A 81 5.94 -11.21 1.46
N ASP A 82 6.97 -11.79 2.05
CA ASP A 82 7.20 -13.24 1.98
C ASP A 82 6.10 -14.00 2.73
N GLN A 83 5.65 -13.49 3.89
CA GLN A 83 4.48 -14.04 4.60
C GLN A 83 3.20 -13.92 3.77
N ILE A 84 2.92 -12.75 3.19
CA ILE A 84 1.75 -12.53 2.33
C ILE A 84 1.78 -13.52 1.14
N LEU A 85 2.93 -13.66 0.48
CA LEU A 85 3.08 -14.63 -0.61
C LEU A 85 2.86 -16.07 -0.15
N ALA A 86 3.31 -16.45 1.05
CA ALA A 86 3.08 -17.79 1.58
C ALA A 86 1.60 -18.06 1.91
N GLU A 87 0.84 -17.06 2.35
CA GLU A 87 -0.60 -17.17 2.61
C GLU A 87 -1.43 -17.29 1.31
N HIS A 88 -0.90 -16.73 0.21
CA HIS A 88 -1.54 -16.69 -1.10
C HIS A 88 -0.94 -17.67 -2.14
N GLY A 89 0.14 -18.37 -1.78
CA GLY A 89 0.76 -19.42 -2.56
C GLY A 89 0.06 -20.76 -2.34
N ARG A 90 -0.13 -21.53 -3.41
CA ARG A 90 -0.79 -22.83 -3.37
C ARG A 90 0.12 -23.97 -2.92
#